data_AF-A0A1S2Q1F0-F1
#
_entry.id   AF-A0A1S2Q1F0-F1
#
_cell.length_a   1.000
_cell.length_b   1.000
_cell.length_c   1.000
_cell.angle_alpha   90.00
_cell.angle_beta   90.00
_cell.angle_gamma   90.00
#
_symmetry.space_group_name_H-M   'P 1'
#
loop_
_entity.id
_entity.type
_entity.pdbx_description
1 polymer ?
#
loop_
_entity_poly.entity_id
_entity_poly.type
_entity_poly.pdbx_seq_one_letter_code
_entity_poly.pdbx_strand_id
1 'polypeptide(L)'
;MSSTPLAAVPSVHRAAPVFRGRIGRDARSGHYAVAHRYRLHLSTAGPDGLRLAVGHDVLGLGDRCPVTLLPAVPDCPGGGHAALRPLYEASAHHYTGPALAPVLSDDWSGRIVSTRAREILRDLDRFPHEGRGALYPCGQESVIEAVEGMCDDIEEAAQRAGQAGGDPDGRAAALDVLLDTLGRLERRLAGDEYLVDDRLTAADVELWVTLVQLDTVHRCHLDASAVHRIAGHRALWAWARRLAARPAFGRHLDLDGISRRHHGRCQGLEAAGAAVQILDWATHAADAEDASRR
;
A
#
# COMPACT_ATOMS: atom_id res chain seq x y z
N MET A 1 41.35 18.36 36.14
CA MET A 1 41.16 18.20 34.68
C MET A 1 39.68 18.32 34.42
N SER A 2 39.23 19.42 33.82
CA SER A 2 37.81 19.62 33.50
C SER A 2 37.48 18.85 32.23
N SER A 3 36.69 17.80 32.36
CA SER A 3 36.08 17.08 31.24
C SER A 3 34.89 17.88 30.72
N THR A 4 35.08 18.58 29.61
CA THR A 4 33.97 19.15 28.84
C THR A 4 33.18 18.00 28.21
N PRO A 5 31.88 17.84 28.50
CA PRO A 5 31.09 16.81 27.83
C PRO A 5 30.96 17.16 26.35
N LEU A 6 31.24 16.19 25.47
CA LEU A 6 31.00 16.30 24.04
C LEU A 6 29.51 16.59 23.85
N ALA A 7 29.20 17.72 23.21
CA ALA A 7 27.83 18.03 22.80
C ALA A 7 27.30 16.87 21.95
N ALA A 8 26.17 16.29 22.37
CA ALA A 8 25.47 15.30 21.57
C ALA A 8 25.12 15.94 20.23
N VAL A 9 25.74 15.46 19.16
CA VAL A 9 25.35 15.82 17.79
C VAL A 9 23.90 15.39 17.64
N PRO A 10 22.96 16.30 17.33
CA PRO A 10 21.58 15.91 17.13
C PRO A 10 21.55 14.88 16.00
N SER A 11 20.98 13.71 16.28
CA SER A 11 20.76 12.66 15.30
C SER A 11 19.83 13.21 14.22
N VAL A 12 20.41 13.69 13.13
CA VAL A 12 19.67 14.08 11.92
C VAL A 12 18.91 12.84 11.48
N HIS A 13 17.58 12.87 11.61
CA HIS A 13 16.70 11.87 11.02
C HIS A 13 16.87 11.96 9.49
N ARG A 14 17.83 11.21 8.95
CA ARG A 14 18.08 11.15 7.52
C ARG A 14 16.94 10.32 6.92
N ALA A 15 16.11 10.95 6.09
CA ALA A 15 15.09 10.26 5.33
C ALA A 15 15.72 9.07 4.59
N ALA A 16 15.02 7.93 4.58
CA ALA A 16 15.51 6.75 3.88
C ALA A 16 15.70 7.07 2.38
N PRO A 17 16.79 6.59 1.75
CA PRO A 17 17.01 6.80 0.33
C PRO A 17 15.88 6.16 -0.47
N VAL A 18 15.44 6.87 -1.51
CA VAL A 18 14.46 6.35 -2.46
C VAL A 18 15.23 5.71 -3.61
N PHE A 19 15.13 4.39 -3.73
CA PHE A 19 15.72 3.65 -4.84
C PHE A 19 14.72 3.64 -6.01
N ARG A 20 15.18 4.04 -7.19
CA ARG A 20 14.36 4.24 -8.41
C ARG A 20 14.79 3.36 -9.57
N GLY A 21 15.50 2.27 -9.30
CA GLY A 21 15.82 1.28 -10.33
C GLY A 21 14.54 0.70 -10.91
N ARG A 22 14.58 0.34 -12.19
CA ARG A 22 13.43 -0.21 -12.92
C ARG A 22 13.81 -1.54 -13.55
N ILE A 23 12.89 -2.50 -13.57
CA ILE A 23 13.05 -3.71 -14.39
C ILE A 23 12.75 -3.31 -15.83
N GLY A 24 13.74 -3.37 -16.71
CA GLY A 24 13.61 -3.04 -18.13
C GLY A 24 12.93 -4.12 -18.98
N ARG A 25 12.77 -3.81 -20.27
CA ARG A 25 12.13 -4.72 -21.25
C ARG A 25 13.09 -5.79 -21.80
N ASP A 26 14.39 -5.54 -21.70
CA ASP A 26 15.42 -6.41 -22.26
C ASP A 26 16.69 -6.42 -21.41
N ALA A 27 17.60 -7.35 -21.72
CA ALA A 27 18.86 -7.52 -21.00
C ALA A 27 19.78 -6.28 -21.01
N ARG A 28 19.62 -5.35 -21.96
CA ARG A 28 20.44 -4.13 -22.05
C ARG A 28 20.05 -3.10 -21.00
N SER A 29 18.89 -3.27 -20.37
CA SER A 29 18.40 -2.40 -19.30
C SER A 29 19.10 -2.64 -17.95
N GLY A 30 20.00 -3.63 -17.86
CA GLY A 30 20.70 -4.03 -16.63
C GLY A 30 19.83 -4.90 -15.72
N HIS A 31 18.68 -4.38 -15.30
CA HIS A 31 17.60 -5.16 -14.71
C HIS A 31 16.58 -5.51 -15.81
N TYR A 32 16.17 -6.76 -15.89
CA TYR A 32 15.20 -7.25 -16.88
C TYR A 32 14.42 -8.43 -16.30
N ALA A 33 13.17 -8.60 -16.70
CA ALA A 33 12.30 -9.60 -16.10
C ALA A 33 12.83 -11.02 -16.35
N VAL A 34 13.26 -11.69 -15.28
CA VAL A 34 13.73 -13.08 -15.30
C VAL A 34 13.34 -13.74 -13.99
N ALA A 35 12.84 -14.98 -14.08
CA ALA A 35 12.38 -15.74 -12.92
C ALA A 35 13.51 -15.97 -11.92
N HIS A 36 13.17 -15.96 -10.63
CA HIS A 36 14.04 -16.25 -9.49
C HIS A 36 15.25 -15.33 -9.32
N ARG A 37 15.30 -14.19 -10.01
CA ARG A 37 16.32 -13.15 -9.78
C ARG A 37 15.88 -12.12 -8.76
N TYR A 38 14.61 -11.75 -8.77
CA TYR A 38 14.08 -10.69 -7.93
C TYR A 38 13.26 -11.24 -6.80
N ARG A 39 13.26 -10.50 -5.68
CA ARG A 39 12.47 -10.82 -4.50
C ARG A 39 11.78 -9.58 -3.99
N LEU A 40 10.53 -9.77 -3.60
CA LEU A 40 9.70 -8.71 -3.06
C LEU A 40 9.60 -8.84 -1.54
N HIS A 41 10.02 -7.82 -0.80
CA HIS A 41 9.95 -7.79 0.65
C HIS A 41 8.89 -6.78 1.05
N LEU A 42 7.80 -7.25 1.67
CA LEU A 42 6.65 -6.39 1.96
C LEU A 42 5.92 -6.81 3.24
N SER A 43 5.10 -5.92 3.78
CA SER A 43 4.13 -6.22 4.84
C SER A 43 2.75 -5.82 4.34
N THR A 44 1.80 -6.74 4.34
CA THR A 44 0.42 -6.50 3.89
C THR A 44 -0.37 -5.60 4.85
N ALA A 45 0.15 -5.37 6.06
CA ALA A 45 -0.46 -4.46 7.03
C ALA A 45 -0.37 -2.97 6.60
N GLY A 46 0.47 -2.63 5.63
CA GLY A 46 0.54 -1.28 5.05
C GLY A 46 -0.02 -1.23 3.62
N PRO A 47 -0.51 -0.07 3.16
CA PRO A 47 -1.14 0.05 1.84
C PRO A 47 -0.21 -0.38 0.71
N ASP A 48 1.04 0.08 0.70
CA ASP A 48 2.01 -0.27 -0.33
C ASP A 48 2.31 -1.76 -0.42
N GLY A 49 2.41 -2.44 0.73
CA GLY A 49 2.65 -3.88 0.74
C GLY A 49 1.41 -4.67 0.34
N LEU A 50 0.22 -4.24 0.76
CA LEU A 50 -1.05 -4.86 0.35
C LEU A 50 -1.24 -4.74 -1.17
N ARG A 51 -1.06 -3.54 -1.73
CA ARG A 51 -1.09 -3.24 -3.17
C ARG A 51 -0.19 -4.18 -3.97
N LEU A 52 1.05 -4.32 -3.50
CA LEU A 52 2.04 -5.18 -4.14
C LEU A 52 1.69 -6.67 -4.04
N ALA A 53 1.20 -7.13 -2.89
CA ALA A 53 0.80 -8.52 -2.69
C ALA A 53 -0.38 -8.91 -3.59
N VAL A 54 -1.41 -8.05 -3.65
CA VAL A 54 -2.58 -8.24 -4.52
C VAL A 54 -2.15 -8.24 -6.00
N GLY A 55 -1.39 -7.23 -6.42
CA GLY A 55 -0.95 -7.12 -7.80
C GLY A 55 -0.06 -8.28 -8.26
N HIS A 56 0.87 -8.71 -7.40
CA HIS A 56 1.73 -9.88 -7.63
C HIS A 56 0.92 -11.16 -7.89
N ASP A 57 -0.16 -11.35 -7.15
CA ASP A 57 -1.05 -12.49 -7.28
C ASP A 57 -1.95 -12.45 -8.50
N VAL A 58 -2.50 -11.29 -8.81
CA VAL A 58 -3.29 -11.08 -10.02
C VAL A 58 -2.47 -11.50 -11.24
N LEU A 59 -1.18 -11.13 -11.24
CA LEU A 59 -0.21 -11.48 -12.27
C LEU A 59 0.34 -12.92 -12.17
N GLY A 60 0.08 -13.64 -11.08
CA GLY A 60 0.48 -15.04 -10.90
C GLY A 60 2.00 -15.23 -10.78
N LEU A 61 2.69 -14.33 -10.07
CA LEU A 61 4.15 -14.28 -10.06
C LEU A 61 4.83 -15.09 -8.95
N GLY A 62 4.08 -15.95 -8.23
CA GLY A 62 4.58 -16.75 -7.09
C GLY A 62 5.90 -17.44 -7.34
N ASP A 63 6.00 -18.19 -8.45
CA ASP A 63 7.23 -18.91 -8.77
C ASP A 63 8.31 -17.99 -9.37
N ARG A 64 7.94 -16.86 -9.96
CA ARG A 64 8.87 -16.03 -10.75
C ARG A 64 9.55 -14.94 -9.93
N CYS A 65 8.82 -14.34 -9.00
CA CYS A 65 9.29 -13.27 -8.13
C CYS A 65 8.83 -13.60 -6.71
N PRO A 66 9.61 -14.37 -5.93
CA PRO A 66 9.21 -14.78 -4.59
C PRO A 66 8.96 -13.60 -3.66
N VAL A 67 8.02 -13.76 -2.74
CA VAL A 67 7.68 -12.75 -1.72
C VAL A 67 8.23 -13.18 -0.36
N THR A 68 8.87 -12.24 0.34
CA THR A 68 9.21 -12.35 1.77
C THR A 68 8.27 -11.44 2.55
N LEU A 69 7.39 -12.05 3.35
CA LEU A 69 6.49 -11.30 4.24
C LEU A 69 7.26 -10.80 5.47
N LEU A 70 7.15 -9.50 5.72
CA LEU A 70 7.70 -8.80 6.86
C LEU A 70 6.64 -8.68 7.96
N PRO A 71 7.06 -8.59 9.24
CA PRO A 71 6.14 -8.37 10.35
C PRO A 71 5.19 -7.18 10.12
N ALA A 72 3.94 -7.30 10.56
CA ALA A 72 2.94 -6.23 10.44
C ALA A 72 3.40 -4.91 11.09
N VAL A 73 4.02 -5.03 12.27
CA VAL A 73 4.60 -3.92 13.03
C VAL A 73 6.12 -3.92 12.80
N PRO A 74 6.72 -2.80 12.37
CA PRO A 74 8.17 -2.71 12.24
C PRO A 74 8.87 -2.90 13.60
N ASP A 75 9.99 -3.60 13.60
CA ASP A 75 10.75 -4.01 14.79
C ASP A 75 11.96 -3.09 15.07
N CYS A 76 12.18 -2.07 14.23
CA CYS A 76 13.24 -1.09 14.39
C CYS A 76 12.71 0.35 14.53
N PRO A 77 13.49 1.26 15.16
CA PRO A 77 13.19 2.68 15.20
C PRO A 77 12.96 3.30 13.82
N GLY A 78 12.15 4.37 13.77
CA GLY A 78 11.81 5.06 12.53
C GLY A 78 10.93 4.23 11.58
N GLY A 79 10.30 3.17 12.08
CA GLY A 79 9.40 2.31 11.31
C GLY A 79 10.09 1.32 10.38
N GLY A 80 11.35 0.97 10.66
CA GLY A 80 12.15 0.05 9.86
C GLY A 80 11.97 -1.43 10.24
N HIS A 81 12.39 -2.31 9.34
CA HIS A 81 12.47 -3.75 9.56
C HIS A 81 13.92 -4.21 9.65
N ALA A 82 14.29 -4.93 10.71
CA ALA A 82 15.64 -5.45 10.91
C ALA A 82 16.09 -6.33 9.74
N ALA A 83 15.18 -7.16 9.23
CA ALA A 83 15.40 -8.03 8.08
C ALA A 83 15.84 -7.28 6.80
N LEU A 84 15.48 -6.00 6.64
CA LEU A 84 15.85 -5.19 5.48
C LEU A 84 17.19 -4.46 5.65
N ARG A 85 17.77 -4.45 6.87
CA ARG A 85 19.02 -3.76 7.16
C ARG A 85 20.16 -4.13 6.19
N PRO A 86 20.43 -5.44 5.91
CA PRO A 86 21.52 -5.82 5.02
C PRO A 86 21.35 -5.29 3.59
N LEU A 87 20.11 -5.28 3.07
CA LEU A 87 19.82 -4.76 1.73
C LEU A 87 20.09 -3.26 1.62
N TYR A 88 19.71 -2.49 2.63
CA TYR A 88 19.96 -1.06 2.67
C TYR A 88 21.45 -0.73 2.81
N GLU A 89 22.19 -1.45 3.65
CA GLU A 89 23.64 -1.30 3.80
C GLU A 89 24.40 -1.66 2.52
N ALA A 90 23.96 -2.70 1.80
CA ALA A 90 24.55 -3.10 0.52
C ALA A 90 24.27 -2.10 -0.62
N SER A 91 23.22 -1.29 -0.49
CA SER A 91 22.72 -0.40 -1.54
C SER A 91 23.04 1.07 -1.32
N ALA A 92 23.32 1.49 -0.08
CA ALA A 92 23.65 2.86 0.26
C ALA A 92 24.87 2.92 1.19
N HIS A 93 25.89 3.67 0.77
CA HIS A 93 27.14 3.80 1.51
C HIS A 93 26.92 4.44 2.90
N HIS A 94 27.40 3.76 3.94
CA HIS A 94 27.30 4.18 5.35
C HIS A 94 25.85 4.52 5.77
N TYR A 95 24.88 3.71 5.35
CA TYR A 95 23.48 3.96 5.65
C TYR A 95 23.11 3.62 7.10
N THR A 96 22.65 4.64 7.83
CA THR A 96 22.26 4.53 9.26
C THR A 96 20.77 4.81 9.51
N GLY A 97 19.98 5.07 8.47
CA GLY A 97 18.55 5.37 8.59
C GLY A 97 17.66 4.13 8.80
N PRO A 98 16.32 4.28 8.88
CA PRO A 98 15.40 3.14 9.01
C PRO A 98 15.27 2.36 7.69
N ALA A 99 15.40 1.03 7.75
CA ALA A 99 15.22 0.17 6.57
C ALA A 99 13.72 -0.08 6.32
N LEU A 100 13.13 0.66 5.37
CA LEU A 100 11.69 0.71 5.14
C LEU A 100 11.21 -0.31 4.11
N ALA A 101 9.99 -0.78 4.27
CA ALA A 101 9.28 -1.61 3.30
C ALA A 101 8.25 -0.77 2.51
N PRO A 102 7.87 -1.16 1.28
CA PRO A 102 8.32 -2.36 0.56
C PRO A 102 9.67 -2.19 -0.17
N VAL A 103 10.32 -3.31 -0.48
CA VAL A 103 11.58 -3.38 -1.22
C VAL A 103 11.47 -4.42 -2.34
N LEU A 104 11.88 -4.06 -3.55
CA LEU A 104 12.24 -5.00 -4.60
C LEU A 104 13.77 -5.16 -4.59
N SER A 105 14.28 -6.36 -4.29
CA SER A 105 15.70 -6.69 -4.32
C SER A 105 16.08 -7.52 -5.55
N ASP A 106 17.33 -7.40 -5.97
CA ASP A 106 17.99 -8.27 -6.94
C ASP A 106 18.88 -9.26 -6.18
N ASP A 107 18.47 -10.53 -6.12
CA ASP A 107 19.16 -11.58 -5.37
C ASP A 107 20.53 -11.90 -5.97
N TRP A 108 20.78 -11.55 -7.24
CA TRP A 108 22.11 -11.73 -7.86
C TRP A 108 23.13 -10.70 -7.38
N SER A 109 22.71 -9.45 -7.17
CA SER A 109 23.60 -8.38 -6.70
C SER A 109 23.53 -8.15 -5.19
N GLY A 110 22.51 -8.70 -4.52
CA GLY A 110 22.24 -8.47 -3.09
C GLY A 110 21.82 -7.04 -2.78
N ARG A 111 21.30 -6.31 -3.77
CA ARG A 111 20.98 -4.87 -3.67
C ARG A 111 19.52 -4.58 -3.94
N ILE A 112 19.09 -3.41 -3.49
CA ILE A 112 17.77 -2.84 -3.72
C ILE A 112 17.70 -2.32 -5.15
N VAL A 113 16.68 -2.77 -5.87
CA VAL A 113 16.30 -2.22 -7.18
C VAL A 113 15.41 -0.99 -6.98
N SER A 114 14.32 -1.14 -6.24
CA SER A 114 13.32 -0.09 -6.05
C SER A 114 12.64 -0.17 -4.69
N THR A 115 12.18 0.99 -4.21
CA THR A 115 11.34 1.13 -3.01
C THR A 115 10.02 1.83 -3.31
N ARG A 116 9.64 1.99 -4.58
CA ARG A 116 8.41 2.70 -4.98
C ARG A 116 7.34 1.71 -5.40
N ALA A 117 6.34 1.50 -4.54
CA ALA A 117 5.33 0.45 -4.72
C ALA A 117 4.62 0.48 -6.09
N ARG A 118 4.10 1.62 -6.54
CA ARG A 118 3.46 1.76 -7.86
C ARG A 118 4.39 1.43 -9.02
N GLU A 119 5.66 1.83 -8.93
CA GLU A 119 6.65 1.48 -9.97
C GLU A 119 7.04 0.02 -9.96
N ILE A 120 7.20 -0.55 -8.76
CA ILE A 120 7.47 -1.98 -8.60
C ILE A 120 6.31 -2.75 -9.21
N LEU A 121 5.06 -2.40 -8.91
CA LEU A 121 3.88 -3.06 -9.48
C LEU A 121 3.87 -2.99 -11.02
N ARG A 122 4.17 -1.82 -11.59
CA ARG A 122 4.31 -1.64 -13.04
C ARG A 122 5.46 -2.45 -13.65
N ASP A 123 6.51 -2.69 -12.89
CA ASP A 123 7.65 -3.50 -13.32
C ASP A 123 7.38 -5.00 -13.19
N LEU A 124 6.57 -5.42 -12.21
CA LEU A 124 6.09 -6.80 -12.07
C LEU A 124 5.23 -7.23 -13.27
N ASP A 125 4.46 -6.32 -13.86
CA ASP A 125 3.66 -6.56 -15.08
C ASP A 125 4.51 -6.90 -16.32
N ARG A 126 5.84 -6.73 -16.25
CA ARG A 126 6.78 -7.10 -17.33
C ARG A 126 7.17 -8.56 -17.31
N PHE A 127 6.91 -9.27 -16.22
CA PHE A 127 7.13 -10.71 -16.18
C PHE A 127 6.08 -11.40 -17.06
N PRO A 128 6.42 -12.50 -17.75
CA PRO A 128 5.41 -13.27 -18.46
C PRO A 128 4.39 -13.82 -17.45
N HIS A 129 3.12 -13.50 -17.65
CA HIS A 129 2.02 -13.74 -16.70
C HIS A 129 1.08 -14.88 -17.15
N GLU A 130 1.56 -15.82 -17.97
CA GLU A 130 0.89 -17.09 -18.32
C GLU A 130 -0.59 -16.96 -18.75
N GLY A 131 -0.92 -15.92 -19.53
CA GLY A 131 -2.29 -15.69 -20.02
C GLY A 131 -3.22 -15.00 -19.01
N ARG A 132 -2.73 -14.62 -17.83
CA ARG A 132 -3.41 -13.65 -16.95
C ARG A 132 -3.47 -12.28 -17.63
N GLY A 133 -4.46 -11.44 -17.30
CA GLY A 133 -4.53 -10.09 -17.85
C GLY A 133 -3.37 -9.21 -17.35
N ALA A 134 -2.93 -8.26 -18.17
CA ALA A 134 -1.95 -7.25 -17.76
C ALA A 134 -2.62 -6.20 -16.85
N LEU A 135 -1.91 -5.75 -15.81
CA LEU A 135 -2.39 -4.70 -14.92
C LEU A 135 -2.21 -3.30 -15.54
N TYR A 136 -1.25 -3.12 -16.44
CA TYR A 136 -1.01 -1.89 -17.20
C TYR A 136 -1.19 -2.14 -18.70
N PRO A 137 -2.42 -2.34 -19.19
CA PRO A 137 -2.68 -2.50 -20.61
C PRO A 137 -2.28 -1.25 -21.40
N CYS A 138 -1.76 -1.46 -22.61
CA CYS A 138 -1.30 -0.39 -23.49
C CYS A 138 -2.44 0.61 -23.79
N GLY A 139 -2.17 1.90 -23.61
CA GLY A 139 -3.09 2.99 -23.91
C GLY A 139 -4.00 3.39 -22.74
N GLN A 140 -3.90 2.70 -21.59
CA GLN A 140 -4.70 3.00 -20.40
C GLN A 140 -3.92 3.69 -19.29
N GLU A 141 -2.65 4.07 -19.54
CA GLU A 141 -1.77 4.70 -18.56
C GLU A 141 -2.40 5.95 -17.95
N SER A 142 -2.93 6.86 -18.76
CA SER A 142 -3.52 8.11 -18.26
C SER A 142 -4.77 7.88 -17.41
N VAL A 143 -5.54 6.83 -17.70
CA VAL A 143 -6.73 6.48 -16.91
C VAL A 143 -6.31 5.93 -15.56
N ILE A 144 -5.31 5.05 -15.55
CA ILE A 144 -4.75 4.48 -14.32
C ILE A 144 -4.13 5.59 -13.45
N GLU A 145 -3.31 6.47 -14.04
CA GLU A 145 -2.69 7.60 -13.34
C GLU A 145 -3.72 8.58 -12.77
N ALA A 146 -4.85 8.80 -13.46
CA ALA A 146 -5.95 9.62 -12.93
C ALA A 146 -6.63 8.98 -11.70
N VAL A 147 -6.78 7.65 -11.69
CA VAL A 147 -7.29 6.93 -10.51
C VAL A 147 -6.30 6.95 -9.36
N GLU A 148 -5.01 6.73 -9.65
CA GLU A 148 -3.94 6.85 -8.66
C GLU A 148 -3.95 8.23 -7.98
N GLY A 149 -4.11 9.31 -8.75
CA GLY A 149 -4.24 10.67 -8.21
C GLY A 149 -5.49 10.87 -7.34
N MET A 150 -6.64 10.31 -7.72
CA MET A 150 -7.85 10.34 -6.88
C MET A 150 -7.67 9.54 -5.58
N CYS A 151 -6.88 8.46 -5.60
CA CYS A 151 -6.56 7.70 -4.38
C CYS A 151 -5.66 8.51 -3.44
N ASP A 152 -4.68 9.23 -4.00
CA ASP A 152 -3.83 10.16 -3.23
C ASP A 152 -4.68 11.27 -2.59
N ASP A 153 -5.63 11.85 -3.33
CA ASP A 153 -6.59 12.84 -2.81
C ASP A 153 -7.42 12.28 -1.64
N ILE A 154 -7.89 11.03 -1.74
CA ILE A 154 -8.67 10.36 -0.69
C ILE A 154 -7.82 10.19 0.58
N GLU A 155 -6.62 9.65 0.46
CA GLU A 155 -5.72 9.40 1.60
C GLU A 155 -5.35 10.72 2.30
N GLU A 156 -5.01 11.74 1.52
CA GLU A 156 -4.63 13.06 2.06
C GLU A 156 -5.83 13.77 2.70
N ALA A 157 -7.00 13.74 2.06
CA ALA A 157 -8.22 14.34 2.59
C ALA A 157 -8.70 13.64 3.86
N ALA A 158 -8.68 12.30 3.90
CA ALA A 158 -9.05 11.53 5.08
C ALA A 158 -8.09 11.78 6.25
N GLN A 159 -6.79 11.86 5.99
CA GLN A 159 -5.78 12.20 6.99
C GLN A 159 -6.00 13.61 7.58
N ARG A 160 -6.25 14.61 6.73
CA ARG A 160 -6.51 15.99 7.20
C ARG A 160 -7.83 16.09 7.95
N ALA A 161 -8.89 15.44 7.47
CA ALA A 161 -10.20 15.46 8.13
C ALA A 161 -10.16 14.82 9.53
N GLY A 162 -9.37 13.76 9.71
CA GLY A 162 -9.16 13.08 11.00
C GLY A 162 -8.04 13.66 11.87
N GLN A 163 -7.43 14.79 11.49
CA GLN A 163 -6.28 15.32 12.22
C GLN A 163 -6.68 15.86 13.60
N ALA A 164 -6.16 15.24 14.66
CA ALA A 164 -6.37 15.69 16.03
C ALA A 164 -5.83 17.12 16.23
N GLY A 165 -6.64 17.99 16.84
CA GLY A 165 -6.30 19.40 17.06
C GLY A 165 -6.28 20.26 15.79
N GLY A 166 -6.75 19.75 14.64
CA GLY A 166 -6.88 20.52 13.41
C GLY A 166 -8.01 21.55 13.46
N ASP A 167 -7.83 22.64 12.70
CA ASP A 167 -8.85 23.69 12.52
C ASP A 167 -10.17 23.09 12.01
N PRO A 168 -11.33 23.40 12.65
CA PRO A 168 -12.62 22.84 12.24
C PRO A 168 -12.98 23.09 10.78
N ASP A 169 -12.73 24.29 10.25
CA ASP A 169 -13.07 24.64 8.87
C ASP A 169 -12.16 23.88 7.89
N GLY A 170 -10.86 23.76 8.22
CA GLY A 170 -9.92 22.93 7.46
C GLY A 170 -10.31 21.44 7.43
N ARG A 171 -10.77 20.88 8.55
CA ARG A 171 -11.25 19.48 8.62
C ARG A 171 -12.53 19.29 7.82
N ALA A 172 -13.47 20.24 7.88
CA ALA A 172 -14.70 20.20 7.11
C ALA A 172 -14.43 20.27 5.60
N ALA A 173 -13.55 21.19 5.16
CA ALA A 173 -13.15 21.32 3.76
C ALA A 173 -12.46 20.05 3.23
N ALA A 174 -11.58 19.44 4.05
CA ALA A 174 -10.96 18.16 3.70
C ALA A 174 -11.99 17.03 3.56
N LEU A 175 -12.98 16.98 4.46
CA LEU A 175 -14.07 16.00 4.36
C LEU A 175 -14.91 16.19 3.09
N ASP A 176 -15.16 17.43 2.67
CA ASP A 176 -15.88 17.69 1.42
C ASP A 176 -15.08 17.23 0.20
N VAL A 177 -13.76 17.46 0.17
CA VAL A 177 -12.88 16.92 -0.89
C VAL A 177 -12.91 15.39 -0.92
N LEU A 178 -12.87 14.74 0.25
CA LEU A 178 -12.95 13.29 0.37
C LEU A 178 -14.26 12.77 -0.25
N LEU A 179 -15.40 13.34 0.17
CA LEU A 179 -16.72 12.89 -0.27
C LEU A 179 -16.98 13.20 -1.75
N ASP A 180 -16.51 14.33 -2.26
CA ASP A 180 -16.59 14.65 -3.68
C ASP A 180 -15.79 13.67 -4.53
N THR A 181 -14.60 13.27 -4.06
CA THR A 181 -13.74 12.30 -4.76
C THR A 181 -14.36 10.91 -4.76
N LEU A 182 -14.88 10.45 -3.61
CA LEU A 182 -15.66 9.21 -3.53
C LEU A 182 -16.90 9.25 -4.42
N GLY A 183 -17.59 10.38 -4.50
CA GLY A 183 -18.75 10.57 -5.37
C GLY A 183 -18.41 10.50 -6.86
N ARG A 184 -17.22 10.96 -7.28
CA ARG A 184 -16.74 10.78 -8.66
C ARG A 184 -16.51 9.31 -8.98
N LEU A 185 -15.90 8.56 -8.08
CA LEU A 185 -15.63 7.13 -8.24
C LEU A 185 -16.91 6.28 -8.18
N GLU A 186 -17.84 6.60 -7.28
CA GLU A 186 -19.17 5.99 -7.20
C GLU A 186 -19.90 6.08 -8.54
N ARG A 187 -19.91 7.27 -9.18
CA ARG A 187 -20.53 7.46 -10.50
C ARG A 187 -19.84 6.66 -11.58
N ARG A 188 -18.51 6.53 -11.52
CA ARG A 188 -17.73 5.75 -12.49
C ARG A 188 -18.00 4.25 -12.35
N LEU A 189 -18.24 3.76 -11.13
CA LEU A 189 -18.55 2.35 -10.86
C LEU A 189 -20.05 2.04 -10.92
N ALA A 190 -20.90 3.03 -11.21
CA ALA A 190 -22.35 2.86 -11.33
C ALA A 190 -22.71 2.20 -12.66
N GLY A 191 -22.45 0.90 -12.77
CA GLY A 191 -22.78 0.08 -13.95
C GLY A 191 -21.63 -0.80 -14.44
N ASP A 192 -20.40 -0.46 -14.07
CA ASP A 192 -19.20 -1.14 -14.55
C ASP A 192 -18.66 -2.15 -13.52
N GLU A 193 -18.06 -3.25 -14.01
CA GLU A 193 -17.42 -4.25 -13.16
C GLU A 193 -16.06 -3.76 -12.64
N TYR A 194 -15.33 -3.00 -13.46
CA TYR A 194 -13.98 -2.49 -13.23
C TYR A 194 -13.86 -1.03 -13.67
N LEU A 195 -12.77 -0.37 -13.28
CA LEU A 195 -12.53 1.04 -13.62
C LEU A 195 -12.13 1.28 -15.10
N VAL A 196 -11.69 0.24 -15.82
CA VAL A 196 -11.13 0.33 -17.18
C VAL A 196 -11.61 -0.83 -18.06
N ASP A 197 -12.39 -0.55 -19.10
CA ASP A 197 -12.77 -1.45 -20.20
C ASP A 197 -13.10 -2.92 -19.79
N ASP A 198 -13.86 -3.11 -18.71
CA ASP A 198 -14.23 -4.42 -18.14
C ASP A 198 -13.06 -5.34 -17.76
N ARG A 199 -11.88 -4.77 -17.47
CA ARG A 199 -10.68 -5.51 -17.09
C ARG A 199 -10.19 -5.07 -15.73
N LEU A 200 -9.73 -6.04 -14.95
CA LEU A 200 -8.98 -5.73 -13.74
C LEU A 200 -7.62 -5.13 -14.12
N THR A 201 -7.37 -3.90 -13.67
CA THR A 201 -6.13 -3.15 -13.90
C THR A 201 -5.49 -2.70 -12.58
N ALA A 202 -4.32 -2.07 -12.66
CA ALA A 202 -3.70 -1.44 -11.50
C ALA A 202 -4.61 -0.41 -10.82
N ALA A 203 -5.45 0.30 -11.57
CA ALA A 203 -6.41 1.26 -11.02
C ALA A 203 -7.36 0.63 -9.99
N ASP A 204 -7.82 -0.60 -10.27
CA ASP A 204 -8.70 -1.34 -9.38
C ASP A 204 -7.96 -1.80 -8.11
N VAL A 205 -6.70 -2.23 -8.25
CA VAL A 205 -5.86 -2.59 -7.10
C VAL A 205 -5.61 -1.38 -6.21
N GLU A 206 -5.27 -0.24 -6.80
CA GLU A 206 -5.04 1.03 -6.09
C GLU A 206 -6.27 1.45 -5.29
N LEU A 207 -7.42 1.59 -5.97
CA LEU A 207 -8.64 2.04 -5.33
C LEU A 207 -9.09 1.06 -4.24
N TRP A 208 -8.99 -0.24 -4.48
CA TRP A 208 -9.40 -1.23 -3.48
C TRP A 208 -8.58 -1.11 -2.21
N VAL A 209 -7.26 -0.97 -2.31
CA VAL A 209 -6.38 -0.79 -1.14
C VAL A 209 -6.70 0.52 -0.41
N THR A 210 -6.94 1.60 -1.14
CA THR A 210 -7.32 2.88 -0.53
C THR A 210 -8.64 2.79 0.23
N LEU A 211 -9.64 2.06 -0.28
CA LEU A 211 -10.90 1.82 0.44
C LEU A 211 -10.73 0.94 1.67
N VAL A 212 -9.86 -0.09 1.60
CA VAL A 212 -9.48 -0.87 2.78
C VAL A 212 -8.91 0.06 3.85
N GLN A 213 -7.91 0.89 3.51
CA GLN A 213 -7.34 1.83 4.49
C GLN A 213 -8.36 2.85 5.02
N LEU A 214 -9.27 3.33 4.16
CA LEU A 214 -10.31 4.25 4.56
C LEU A 214 -11.20 3.65 5.67
N ASP A 215 -11.60 2.38 5.52
CA ASP A 215 -12.45 1.68 6.47
C ASP A 215 -11.70 1.00 7.63
N THR A 216 -10.41 0.67 7.51
CA THR A 216 -9.69 0.01 8.61
C THR A 216 -8.83 0.96 9.44
N VAL A 217 -8.49 2.13 8.91
CA VAL A 217 -7.57 3.08 9.54
C VAL A 217 -8.21 4.46 9.65
N HIS A 218 -8.54 5.10 8.53
CA HIS A 218 -8.94 6.51 8.58
C HIS A 218 -10.27 6.74 9.29
N ARG A 219 -11.25 5.84 9.13
CA ARG A 219 -12.55 5.98 9.81
C ARG A 219 -12.45 6.10 11.33
N CYS A 220 -11.40 5.53 11.93
CA CYS A 220 -11.20 5.56 13.39
C CYS A 220 -10.98 6.99 13.91
N HIS A 221 -10.63 7.93 13.03
CA HIS A 221 -10.39 9.33 13.37
C HIS A 221 -11.45 10.30 12.82
N LEU A 222 -12.47 9.77 12.14
CA LEU A 222 -13.56 10.58 11.59
C LEU A 222 -14.78 10.55 12.51
N ASP A 223 -15.61 11.58 12.43
CA ASP A 223 -16.89 11.62 13.12
C ASP A 223 -17.86 10.58 12.56
N ALA A 224 -18.75 10.04 13.39
CA ALA A 224 -19.72 9.03 12.96
C ALA A 224 -20.59 9.52 11.78
N SER A 225 -20.99 10.80 11.75
CA SER A 225 -21.77 11.37 10.65
C SER A 225 -20.99 11.38 9.33
N ALA A 226 -19.68 11.66 9.37
CA ALA A 226 -18.79 11.58 8.22
C ALA A 226 -18.69 10.14 7.69
N VAL A 227 -18.49 9.17 8.59
CA VAL A 227 -18.42 7.75 8.22
C VAL A 227 -19.74 7.26 7.60
N HIS A 228 -20.91 7.70 8.10
CA HIS A 228 -22.20 7.37 7.48
C HIS A 228 -22.32 7.94 6.06
N ARG A 229 -21.82 9.16 5.80
CA ARG A 229 -21.79 9.73 4.44
C ARG A 229 -20.86 8.94 3.51
N ILE A 230 -19.70 8.51 4.01
CA ILE A 230 -18.77 7.64 3.27
C ILE A 230 -19.43 6.30 2.94
N ALA A 231 -20.08 5.66 3.92
CA ALA A 231 -20.83 4.41 3.75
C ALA A 231 -22.00 4.52 2.75
N GLY A 232 -22.47 5.74 2.48
CA GLY A 232 -23.53 6.02 1.52
C GLY A 232 -23.20 5.73 0.05
N HIS A 233 -21.91 5.54 -0.30
CA HIS A 233 -21.43 5.22 -1.65
C HIS A 233 -21.60 3.72 -1.96
N ARG A 234 -22.84 3.32 -2.26
CA ARG A 234 -23.23 1.90 -2.31
C ARG A 234 -22.58 1.12 -3.46
N ALA A 235 -22.42 1.72 -4.64
CA ALA A 235 -21.80 1.05 -5.78
C ALA A 235 -20.32 0.78 -5.50
N LEU A 236 -19.62 1.75 -4.90
CA LEU A 236 -18.22 1.69 -4.50
C LEU A 236 -17.98 0.58 -3.47
N TRP A 237 -18.78 0.53 -2.40
CA TRP A 237 -18.65 -0.52 -1.38
C TRP A 237 -19.10 -1.91 -1.87
N ALA A 238 -20.09 -1.97 -2.78
CA ALA A 238 -20.44 -3.21 -3.44
C ALA A 238 -19.30 -3.71 -4.35
N TRP A 239 -18.65 -2.82 -5.09
CA TRP A 239 -17.47 -3.12 -5.90
C TRP A 239 -16.30 -3.60 -5.05
N ALA A 240 -16.00 -2.91 -3.95
CA ALA A 240 -14.91 -3.26 -3.04
C ALA A 240 -15.08 -4.67 -2.45
N ARG A 241 -16.32 -5.00 -2.06
CA ARG A 241 -16.72 -6.34 -1.59
C ARG A 241 -16.57 -7.42 -2.66
N ARG A 242 -16.97 -7.14 -3.91
CA ARG A 242 -16.79 -8.10 -5.02
C ARG A 242 -15.31 -8.40 -5.24
N LEU A 243 -14.45 -7.38 -5.21
CA LEU A 243 -13.01 -7.60 -5.31
C LEU A 243 -12.47 -8.36 -4.11
N ALA A 244 -12.88 -8.03 -2.88
CA ALA A 244 -12.45 -8.73 -1.67
C ALA A 244 -12.77 -10.23 -1.71
N ALA A 245 -13.91 -10.63 -2.31
CA ALA A 245 -14.29 -12.03 -2.48
C ALA A 245 -13.38 -12.81 -3.46
N ARG A 246 -12.53 -12.14 -4.24
CA ARG A 246 -11.56 -12.80 -5.12
C ARG A 246 -10.35 -13.24 -4.29
N PRO A 247 -9.84 -14.48 -4.49
CA PRO A 247 -8.70 -14.98 -3.72
C PRO A 247 -7.46 -14.08 -3.75
N ALA A 248 -7.16 -13.45 -4.91
CA ALA A 248 -6.01 -12.55 -5.07
C ALA A 248 -6.09 -11.27 -4.22
N PHE A 249 -7.25 -10.94 -3.65
CA PHE A 249 -7.47 -9.75 -2.83
C PHE A 249 -7.62 -10.13 -1.36
N GLY A 250 -8.69 -10.87 -1.03
CA GLY A 250 -9.08 -11.17 0.34
C GLY A 250 -8.01 -11.90 1.15
N ARG A 251 -7.22 -12.80 0.52
CA ARG A 251 -6.20 -13.59 1.23
C ARG A 251 -5.04 -12.78 1.82
N HIS A 252 -4.85 -11.54 1.36
CA HIS A 252 -3.79 -10.67 1.85
C HIS A 252 -4.24 -9.74 2.99
N LEU A 253 -5.54 -9.76 3.34
CA LEU A 253 -6.09 -8.93 4.40
C LEU A 253 -5.69 -9.46 5.78
N ASP A 254 -4.58 -8.94 6.31
CA ASP A 254 -4.19 -9.08 7.72
C ASP A 254 -4.80 -7.94 8.54
N LEU A 255 -6.11 -8.02 8.82
CA LEU A 255 -6.85 -6.97 9.54
C LEU A 255 -6.26 -6.71 10.93
N ASP A 256 -5.86 -7.77 11.63
CA ASP A 256 -5.20 -7.66 12.93
C ASP A 256 -3.84 -6.96 12.81
N GLY A 257 -3.05 -7.30 11.77
CA GLY A 257 -1.79 -6.64 11.47
C GLY A 257 -1.96 -5.17 11.12
N ILE A 258 -2.95 -4.82 10.30
CA ILE A 258 -3.31 -3.42 9.98
C ILE A 258 -3.63 -2.67 11.26
N SER A 259 -4.48 -3.24 12.11
CA SER A 259 -4.87 -2.65 13.40
C SER A 259 -3.66 -2.47 14.33
N ARG A 260 -2.84 -3.51 14.55
CA ARG A 260 -1.63 -3.41 15.39
C ARG A 260 -0.64 -2.38 14.85
N ARG A 261 -0.45 -2.34 13.52
CA ARG A 261 0.42 -1.38 12.83
C ARG A 261 -0.08 0.05 13.01
N HIS A 262 -1.39 0.25 12.94
CA HIS A 262 -2.03 1.54 13.16
C HIS A 262 -1.84 2.00 14.60
N HIS A 263 -2.26 1.20 15.59
CA HIS A 263 -2.14 1.55 17.02
C HIS A 263 -0.69 1.78 17.46
N GLY A 264 0.25 0.97 16.97
CA GLY A 264 1.67 1.12 17.30
C GLY A 264 2.33 2.40 16.74
N ARG A 265 1.69 3.08 15.79
CA ARG A 265 2.23 4.30 15.14
C ARG A 265 1.33 5.53 15.28
N CYS A 266 0.07 5.36 15.60
CA CYS A 266 -0.88 6.45 15.69
C CYS A 266 -0.69 7.19 17.01
N GLN A 267 -0.52 8.51 16.93
CA GLN A 267 -0.59 9.42 18.07
C GLN A 267 -1.92 10.21 18.10
N GLY A 268 -2.83 9.89 17.17
CA GLY A 268 -4.14 10.53 17.04
C GLY A 268 -5.14 10.00 18.07
N LEU A 269 -6.19 10.78 18.31
CA LEU A 269 -7.31 10.37 19.15
C LEU A 269 -8.32 9.58 18.30
N GLU A 270 -8.82 8.47 18.85
CA GLU A 270 -9.97 7.79 18.26
C GLU A 270 -11.22 8.66 18.37
N ALA A 271 -12.06 8.59 17.35
CA ALA A 271 -13.31 9.32 17.21
C ALA A 271 -14.50 8.36 17.12
N ALA A 272 -15.72 8.91 17.13
CA ALA A 272 -16.96 8.11 17.11
C ALA A 272 -17.10 7.23 15.85
N GLY A 273 -16.40 7.53 14.75
CA GLY A 273 -16.36 6.70 13.55
C GLY A 273 -15.75 5.31 13.74
N ALA A 274 -14.94 5.11 14.79
CA ALA A 274 -14.39 3.80 15.15
C ALA A 274 -15.48 2.73 15.45
N ALA A 275 -16.69 3.16 15.83
CA ALA A 275 -17.82 2.24 16.06
C ALA A 275 -18.61 1.89 14.79
N VAL A 276 -18.37 2.59 13.67
CA VAL A 276 -19.13 2.41 12.42
C VAL A 276 -18.26 1.67 11.42
N GLN A 277 -18.45 0.36 11.30
CA GLN A 277 -17.78 -0.45 10.27
C GLN A 277 -18.58 -0.38 8.96
N ILE A 278 -17.92 -0.06 7.84
CA ILE A 278 -18.60 0.07 6.55
C ILE A 278 -18.74 -1.29 5.87
N LEU A 279 -17.65 -2.05 5.79
CA LEU A 279 -17.65 -3.39 5.22
C LEU A 279 -17.11 -4.41 6.23
N ASP A 280 -17.75 -5.59 6.27
CA ASP A 280 -17.21 -6.73 7.01
C ASP A 280 -16.10 -7.44 6.23
N TRP A 281 -14.90 -6.85 6.25
CA TRP A 281 -13.70 -7.40 5.61
C TRP A 281 -13.30 -8.78 6.13
N ALA A 282 -13.66 -9.13 7.38
CA ALA A 282 -13.24 -10.39 8.00
C ALA A 282 -13.85 -11.59 7.26
N THR A 283 -15.03 -11.44 6.66
CA THR A 283 -15.65 -12.48 5.82
C THR A 283 -14.87 -12.80 4.54
N HIS A 284 -13.90 -11.95 4.18
CA HIS A 284 -13.09 -12.08 2.98
C HIS A 284 -11.61 -12.32 3.29
N ALA A 285 -11.18 -12.11 4.52
CA ALA A 285 -9.86 -12.55 4.97
C ALA A 285 -9.83 -14.08 4.94
N ALA A 286 -8.84 -14.66 4.27
CA ALA A 286 -8.64 -16.09 4.36
C ALA A 286 -8.16 -16.44 5.78
N ASP A 287 -8.62 -17.56 6.34
CA ASP A 287 -8.04 -18.13 7.56
C ASP A 287 -6.53 -18.30 7.32
N ALA A 288 -5.72 -17.49 8.01
CA ALA A 288 -4.27 -17.45 7.85
C ALA A 288 -3.56 -18.77 8.24
N GLU A 289 -4.30 -19.80 8.66
CA GLU A 289 -3.78 -21.07 9.16
C GLU A 289 -3.21 -22.00 8.07
N ASP A 290 -3.52 -21.81 6.78
CA ASP A 290 -3.06 -22.76 5.73
C ASP A 290 -1.78 -22.32 5.00
N ALA A 291 -1.28 -21.10 5.23
CA ALA A 291 -0.08 -20.57 4.56
C ALA A 291 1.24 -20.94 5.27
N SER A 292 1.21 -21.43 6.52
CA SER A 292 2.42 -21.87 7.24
C SER A 292 2.79 -23.35 6.99
N ARG A 293 2.05 -24.06 6.13
CA ARG A 293 2.20 -25.51 5.91
C ARG A 293 2.58 -25.94 4.48
N ARG A 294 2.97 -25.02 3.59
CA ARG A 294 3.40 -25.38 2.23
C ARG A 294 4.69 -24.67 1.84
#